data_AF-A0A969NGJ3-F1
#
_entry.id   AF-A0A969NGJ3-F1
#
_cell.length_a   1.000
_cell.length_b   1.000
_cell.length_c   1.000
_cell.angle_alpha   90.00
_cell.angle_beta   90.00
_cell.angle_gamma   90.00
#
_symmetry.space_group_name_H-M   'P 1'
#
loop_
_entity.id
_entity.type
_entity.pdbx_description
1 polymer ?
#
loop_
_entity_poly.entity_id
_entity_poly.type
_entity_poly.pdbx_seq_one_letter_code
_entity_poly.pdbx_strand_id
1 'polypeptide(L)'
;MKKLFDWFTDNFEKIYIASLFAISCAIVIYLFPGEGKFRYEFQKGQPWLHEDLIAPFDFAIYKMDDEIAGEENEILQNFAPYFNTDGKTGD
;
A
#
# COMPACT_ATOMS: atom_id res chain seq x y z
N MET A 1 17.09 20.82 50.15
CA MET A 1 17.35 19.42 49.78
C MET A 1 16.27 18.46 50.27
N LYS A 2 15.88 18.48 51.56
CA LYS A 2 14.78 17.61 52.07
C LYS A 2 13.45 17.77 51.33
N LYS A 3 12.95 19.01 51.17
CA LYS A 3 11.73 19.32 50.39
C LYS A 3 11.72 18.79 48.94
N LEU A 4 12.88 18.69 48.29
CA LEU A 4 12.98 18.14 46.92
C LEU A 4 12.88 16.61 46.94
N PHE A 5 13.48 15.98 47.95
CA PHE A 5 13.43 14.54 48.14
C PHE A 5 12.04 14.08 48.57
N ASP A 6 11.41 14.80 49.52
CA ASP A 6 10.06 14.52 50.01
C ASP A 6 9.03 14.64 48.87
N TRP A 7 9.16 15.68 48.03
CA TRP A 7 8.34 15.82 46.82
C TRP A 7 8.55 14.67 45.83
N PHE A 8 9.78 14.21 45.66
CA PHE A 8 10.10 13.11 44.74
C PHE A 8 9.49 11.79 45.22
N THR A 9 9.54 11.52 46.51
CA THR A 9 8.93 10.32 47.11
C THR A 9 7.40 10.37 47.03
N ASP A 10 6.80 11.54 47.26
CA ASP A 10 5.35 11.71 47.21
C ASP A 10 4.78 11.54 45.79
N ASN A 11 5.60 11.79 44.78
CA ASN A 11 5.22 11.69 43.37
C ASN A 11 5.87 10.50 42.65
N PHE A 12 6.43 9.54 43.40
CA PHE A 12 7.23 8.44 42.85
C PHE A 12 6.46 7.60 41.82
N GLU A 13 5.17 7.32 42.07
CA GLU A 13 4.33 6.56 41.13
C GLU A 13 4.21 7.25 39.75
N LYS A 14 3.95 8.57 39.75
CA LYS A 14 3.83 9.34 38.51
C LYS A 14 5.17 9.44 37.78
N ILE A 15 6.25 9.63 38.54
CA ILE A 15 7.62 9.68 37.99
C ILE A 15 8.02 8.34 37.39
N TYR A 16 7.64 7.23 38.03
CA TYR A 16 7.86 5.88 37.53
C TYR A 16 7.10 5.61 36.23
N ILE A 17 5.81 5.98 36.15
CA ILE A 17 5.04 5.82 34.92
C ILE A 17 5.60 6.69 33.79
N ALA A 18 5.95 7.95 34.09
CA ALA A 18 6.54 8.85 33.11
C ALA A 18 7.91 8.37 32.61
N SER A 19 8.73 7.80 33.49
CA SER A 19 10.03 7.25 33.12
C SER A 19 9.90 5.99 32.26
N LEU A 20 8.97 5.09 32.60
CA LEU A 20 8.67 3.92 31.77
C LEU A 20 8.20 4.33 30.37
N PHE A 21 7.35 5.34 30.25
CA PHE A 21 6.90 5.86 28.97
C PHE A 21 8.07 6.43 28.16
N ALA A 22 8.92 7.26 28.78
CA ALA A 22 10.08 7.84 28.12
C ALA A 22 11.07 6.77 27.63
N ILE A 23 11.35 5.76 28.47
CA ILE A 23 12.22 4.63 28.12
C ILE A 23 11.62 3.83 26.96
N SER A 24 10.32 3.55 27.00
CA SER A 24 9.62 2.85 25.92
C SER A 24 9.72 3.61 24.59
N CYS A 25 9.45 4.91 24.58
CA CYS A 25 9.62 5.75 23.39
C CYS A 25 11.06 5.73 22.87
N ALA A 26 12.05 5.81 23.75
CA ALA A 26 13.46 5.75 23.37
C ALA A 26 13.82 4.40 22.71
N ILE A 27 13.30 3.29 23.25
CA ILE A 27 13.49 1.94 22.69
C ILE A 27 12.84 1.85 21.30
N VAL A 28 11.60 2.32 21.16
CA VAL A 28 10.90 2.31 19.87
C VAL A 28 11.68 3.11 18.82
N ILE A 29 12.13 4.32 19.16
CA ILE A 29 12.93 5.16 18.24
C ILE A 29 14.25 4.48 17.87
N TYR A 30 14.93 3.87 18.84
CA TYR A 30 16.20 3.19 18.61
C TYR A 30 16.05 1.94 17.72
N LEU A 31 14.96 1.19 17.91
CA LEU A 31 14.65 0.00 17.12
C LEU A 31 13.98 0.34 15.79
N PHE A 32 13.45 1.56 15.62
CA PHE A 32 12.79 1.96 14.40
C PHE A 32 13.81 1.91 13.26
N PRO A 33 13.65 0.99 12.29
CA PRO A 33 14.57 0.94 11.17
C PRO A 33 14.47 2.27 10.44
N GLY A 34 15.60 3.00 10.35
CA GLY A 34 15.65 4.22 9.55
C GLY A 34 15.10 3.92 8.17
N GLU A 35 14.16 4.75 7.71
CA GLU A 35 13.47 4.57 6.44
C GLU A 35 14.47 4.13 5.36
N GLY A 36 14.12 3.08 4.62
CA GLY A 36 14.98 2.55 3.58
C GLY A 36 15.33 3.68 2.63
N LYS A 37 16.60 4.13 2.68
CA LYS A 37 17.11 5.09 1.71
C LYS A 37 16.69 4.59 0.34
N PHE A 38 15.93 5.40 -0.39
CA PHE A 38 15.50 5.05 -1.74
C PHE A 38 16.76 4.64 -2.51
N ARG A 39 16.85 3.36 -2.89
CA ARG A 39 18.11 2.76 -3.39
C ARG A 39 18.57 3.35 -4.72
N TYR A 40 17.73 4.18 -5.34
CA TYR A 40 17.92 4.73 -6.66
C TYR A 40 18.27 6.21 -6.54
N GLU A 41 19.55 6.51 -6.71
CA GLU A 41 20.00 7.89 -6.92
C GLU A 41 19.66 8.30 -8.35
N PHE A 42 18.96 9.42 -8.52
CA PHE A 42 18.72 10.03 -9.81
C PHE A 42 19.58 11.29 -9.94
N GLN A 43 20.24 11.46 -11.09
CA GLN A 43 21.02 12.65 -11.40
C GLN A 43 20.38 13.37 -12.58
N LYS A 44 20.06 14.65 -12.41
CA LYS A 44 19.42 15.46 -13.45
C LYS A 44 20.36 15.61 -14.65
N GLY A 45 19.88 15.28 -15.84
CA GLY A 45 20.65 15.37 -17.08
C GLY A 45 21.53 14.16 -17.37
N GLN A 46 21.42 13.08 -16.59
CA GLN A 46 21.99 11.78 -16.91
C GLN A 46 20.90 10.82 -17.40
N PRO A 47 21.23 9.81 -18.23
CA PRO A 47 20.29 8.77 -18.60
C PRO A 47 19.83 7.98 -17.36
N TRP A 48 18.63 7.41 -17.45
CA TRP A 48 18.10 6.53 -16.41
C TRP A 48 18.95 5.25 -16.33
N LEU A 49 19.54 4.97 -15.17
CA LEU A 49 20.48 3.86 -14.97
C LEU A 49 19.86 2.65 -14.27
N HIS A 50 18.63 2.78 -13.77
CA HIS A 50 17.97 1.76 -12.98
C HIS A 50 16.95 1.00 -13.82
N GLU A 51 16.61 -0.21 -13.43
CA GLU A 51 15.53 -0.95 -14.09
C GLU A 51 14.18 -0.30 -13.81
N ASP A 52 13.26 -0.41 -14.77
CA ASP A 52 11.89 0.02 -14.58
C ASP A 52 11.22 -0.88 -13.53
N LEU A 53 10.65 -0.26 -12.49
CA LEU A 53 9.89 -1.00 -11.49
C LEU A 53 8.50 -1.32 -12.02
N ILE A 54 8.33 -2.56 -12.47
CA ILE A 54 7.03 -3.11 -12.87
C ILE A 54 6.39 -3.79 -11.66
N ALA A 55 5.08 -3.60 -11.47
CA ALA A 55 4.34 -4.27 -10.41
C ALA A 55 4.36 -5.80 -10.62
N PRO A 56 4.50 -6.62 -9.56
CA PRO A 56 4.52 -8.08 -9.68
C PRO A 56 3.12 -8.68 -9.92
N PHE A 57 2.10 -7.85 -10.12
CA PHE A 57 0.73 -8.26 -10.38
C PHE A 57 0.00 -7.18 -11.18
N ASP A 58 -1.08 -7.59 -11.83
CA ASP A 58 -2.01 -6.70 -12.52
C ASP A 58 -3.08 -6.19 -11.56
N PHE A 59 -3.39 -4.90 -11.64
CA PHE A 59 -4.53 -4.33 -10.94
C PHE A 59 -5.73 -4.24 -11.88
N ALA A 60 -6.92 -4.49 -11.35
CA ALA A 60 -8.16 -4.26 -12.10
C ALA A 60 -8.35 -2.75 -12.31
N ILE A 61 -8.58 -2.34 -13.54
CA ILE A 61 -9.04 -0.97 -13.85
C ILE A 61 -10.55 -0.98 -13.69
N TYR A 62 -11.04 -0.37 -12.61
CA TYR A 62 -12.47 -0.24 -12.37
C TYR A 62 -13.04 0.80 -13.34
N LYS A 63 -13.97 0.37 -14.19
CA LYS A 63 -14.80 1.24 -15.02
C LYS A 63 -16.07 1.59 -14.27
N MET A 64 -16.68 2.71 -14.63
CA MET A 64 -18.00 3.06 -14.12
C MET A 64 -19.07 2.13 -14.74
N ASP A 65 -20.15 1.88 -14.00
CA ASP A 65 -21.20 0.94 -14.43
C ASP A 65 -21.88 1.36 -15.74
N ASP A 66 -21.99 2.66 -15.99
CA ASP A 66 -22.53 3.24 -17.22
C ASP A 66 -21.64 2.99 -18.44
N GLU A 67 -20.32 3.10 -18.27
CA GLU A 67 -19.33 2.77 -19.29
C GLU A 67 -19.39 1.28 -19.66
N ILE A 68 -19.47 0.40 -18.66
CA ILE A 68 -19.59 -1.05 -18.87
C ILE A 68 -20.88 -1.37 -19.65
N ALA A 69 -22.01 -0.79 -19.23
CA ALA A 69 -23.28 -1.00 -19.92
C ALA A 69 -23.26 -0.47 -21.36
N GLY A 70 -22.57 0.64 -21.62
CA GLY A 70 -22.35 1.16 -22.97
C GLY A 70 -21.58 0.18 -23.86
N GLU A 71 -20.44 -0.30 -23.36
CA GLU A 71 -19.58 -1.25 -24.07
C GLU A 71 -20.30 -2.58 -24.35
N GLU A 72 -21.04 -3.12 -23.39
CA GLU A 72 -21.83 -4.34 -23.59
C GLU A 72 -22.84 -4.18 -24.72
N ASN A 73 -23.53 -3.04 -24.78
CA ASN A 73 -24.49 -2.75 -25.84
C ASN A 73 -23.81 -2.61 -27.20
N GLU A 74 -22.65 -1.96 -27.27
CA GLU A 74 -21.88 -1.84 -28.50
C GLU A 74 -21.40 -3.21 -29.02
N ILE A 75 -20.94 -4.08 -28.13
CA ILE A 75 -20.53 -5.45 -28.47
C ILE A 75 -21.73 -6.20 -29.05
N LEU A 76 -22.90 -6.14 -28.42
CA LEU A 76 -24.10 -6.82 -28.89
C LEU A 76 -24.58 -6.31 -30.26
N GLN A 77 -24.47 -5.00 -30.51
CA GLN A 77 -24.82 -4.42 -31.80
C GLN A 77 -23.89 -4.85 -32.94
N ASN A 78 -22.60 -5.01 -32.64
CA ASN A 78 -21.59 -5.37 -33.64
C ASN A 78 -21.30 -6.88 -33.71
N PHE A 79 -21.94 -7.68 -32.86
CA PHE A 79 -21.73 -9.11 -32.79
C PHE A 79 -22.36 -9.82 -34.00
N ALA A 80 -21.54 -10.51 -34.80
CA ALA A 80 -21.99 -11.37 -35.89
C ALA A 80 -22.03 -12.84 -35.44
N PRO A 81 -23.21 -13.42 -35.17
CA PRO A 81 -23.30 -14.82 -34.75
C PRO A 81 -22.90 -15.76 -35.90
N TYR A 82 -22.14 -16.80 -35.56
CA TYR A 82 -21.85 -17.91 -36.47
C TYR A 82 -22.38 -19.22 -35.88
N PHE A 83 -22.90 -20.08 -36.75
CA PHE A 83 -23.50 -21.36 -36.36
C PHE A 83 -22.76 -22.49 -37.06
N ASN A 84 -22.50 -23.58 -36.32
CA ASN A 84 -21.99 -24.81 -36.88
C ASN A 84 -23.16 -25.77 -37.12
N THR A 85 -23.44 -26.09 -38.38
CA THR A 85 -24.45 -27.08 -38.74
C THR A 85 -23.84 -28.48 -38.63
N ASP A 86 -24.22 -29.25 -37.61
CA ASP A 86 -23.89 -30.67 -37.55
C ASP A 86 -24.63 -31.38 -38.69
N GLY A 87 -23.88 -31.90 -39.66
CA GLY A 87 -24.37 -32.48 -40.92
C GLY A 87 -25.02 -33.86 -40.75
N LYS A 88 -25.83 -34.06 -39.71
CA LYS A 88 -26.59 -35.29 -39.46
C LYS A 88 -28.09 -35.03 -39.54
N THR A 89 -28.53 -34.59 -40.72
CA THR A 89 -29.93 -34.81 -41.13
C THR A 89 -30.00 -36.21 -41.73
N GLY A 90 -30.81 -37.08 -41.12
CA GLY A 90 -30.84 -38.50 -41.41
C GLY A 90 -31.46 -38.88 -42.75
N ASP A 91 -30.93 -39.96 -43.30
CA ASP A 91 -31.61 -40.95 -44.13
C ASP A 91 -31.70 -42.26 -43.33
#